data_AF-A0A1V5KDX9-F1
#
_entry.id   AF-A0A1V5KDX9-F1
#
_cell.length_a   1.000
_cell.length_b   1.000
_cell.length_c   1.000
_cell.angle_alpha   90.00
_cell.angle_beta   90.00
_cell.angle_gamma   90.00
#
_symmetry.space_group_name_H-M   'P 1'
#
loop_
_entity.id
_entity.type
_entity.pdbx_description
1 polymer ?
#
loop_
_entity_poly.entity_id
_entity_poly.type
_entity_poly.pdbx_seq_one_letter_code
_entity_poly.pdbx_strand_id
1 'polypeptide(L)'
;MTAIRALLPEGARVRRDRGPGIFVSKQPVESPHFRSEPHGNLWRLFPAQRLFDEFERDDPDGALTRSLERFRGIPADEASAALFSEALKLSEAPEPARIEALDRAIRRRAAACLRSGGGGGLYACAAAFKKIGGDGHEA
;
A
#
# COMPACT_ATOMS: atom_id res chain seq x y z
N MET A 1 -2.84 -2.46 -15.76
CA MET A 1 -2.28 -2.34 -14.41
C MET A 1 -0.77 -2.28 -14.52
N THR A 2 -0.15 -1.18 -14.08
CA THR A 2 1.31 -1.20 -13.86
C THR A 2 1.53 -2.04 -12.62
N ALA A 3 1.98 -3.28 -12.78
CA ALA A 3 2.35 -4.14 -11.66
C ALA A 3 3.35 -3.37 -10.77
N ILE A 4 3.26 -3.48 -9.45
CA ILE A 4 4.20 -2.76 -8.57
C ILE A 4 5.67 -3.10 -8.88
N ARG A 5 5.93 -4.29 -9.43
CA ARG A 5 7.23 -4.67 -9.98
C ARG A 5 7.76 -3.76 -11.09
N ALA A 6 6.89 -3.17 -11.90
CA ALA A 6 7.29 -2.24 -12.96
C ALA A 6 7.80 -0.89 -12.41
N LEU A 7 7.62 -0.63 -11.10
CA LEU A 7 8.17 0.55 -10.42
C LEU A 7 9.57 0.28 -9.82
N LEU A 8 10.04 -0.97 -9.89
CA LEU A 8 11.40 -1.33 -9.49
C LEU A 8 12.40 -0.88 -10.56
N PRO A 9 13.63 -0.52 -10.17
CA PRO A 9 14.71 -0.28 -11.14
C PRO A 9 14.93 -1.49 -12.05
N GLU A 10 15.37 -1.22 -13.27
CA GLU A 10 15.70 -2.28 -14.22
C GLU A 10 16.73 -3.26 -13.63
N GLY A 11 16.49 -4.56 -13.81
CA GLY A 11 17.37 -5.61 -13.29
C GLY A 11 17.27 -5.86 -11.78
N ALA A 12 16.45 -5.12 -11.02
CA ALA A 12 16.30 -5.31 -9.58
C ALA A 12 15.76 -6.73 -9.26
N ARG A 13 16.58 -7.51 -8.55
CA ARG A 13 16.19 -8.86 -8.11
C ARG A 13 15.59 -8.79 -6.71
N VAL A 14 14.27 -8.91 -6.64
CA VAL A 14 13.53 -8.84 -5.37
C VAL A 14 12.54 -9.99 -5.22
N ARG A 15 12.30 -10.39 -3.97
CA ARG A 15 11.27 -11.37 -3.58
C ARG A 15 10.23 -10.69 -2.70
N ARG A 16 9.00 -11.20 -2.68
CA ARG A 16 7.95 -10.72 -1.76
C ARG A 16 8.41 -10.90 -0.32
N ASP A 17 8.30 -9.86 0.49
CA ASP A 17 8.57 -9.96 1.92
C ASP A 17 7.43 -10.69 2.64
N ARG A 18 7.77 -11.50 3.65
CA ARG A 18 6.78 -12.09 4.57
C ARG A 18 6.56 -11.23 5.81
N GLY A 19 7.45 -10.26 6.04
CA GLY A 19 7.37 -9.30 7.12
C GLY A 19 6.64 -8.00 6.74
N PRO A 20 7.01 -6.87 7.37
CA PRO A 20 6.31 -5.59 7.23
C PRO A 20 6.60 -4.86 5.92
N GLY A 21 7.63 -5.25 5.16
CA GLY A 21 7.97 -4.64 3.88
C GLY A 21 7.11 -5.19 2.73
N ILE A 22 7.35 -4.66 1.54
CA ILE A 22 6.75 -5.14 0.29
C ILE A 22 7.66 -6.23 -0.31
N PHE A 23 8.95 -5.92 -0.40
CA PHE A 23 9.95 -6.80 -0.98
C PHE A 23 11.19 -6.94 -0.10
N VAL A 24 11.97 -7.99 -0.38
CA VAL A 24 13.34 -8.18 0.11
C VAL A 24 14.30 -8.39 -1.05
N SER A 25 15.52 -7.87 -0.92
CA SER A 25 16.62 -8.03 -1.87
C SER A 25 17.93 -8.38 -1.17
N LYS A 26 18.91 -8.87 -1.93
CA LYS A 26 20.28 -9.09 -1.44
C LYS A 26 21.13 -7.82 -1.46
N GLN A 27 20.68 -6.79 -2.15
CA GLN A 27 21.39 -5.52 -2.34
C GLN A 27 20.43 -4.36 -2.06
N PRO A 28 20.94 -3.18 -1.68
CA PRO A 28 20.10 -2.00 -1.58
C PRO A 28 19.48 -1.70 -2.95
N VAL A 29 18.23 -1.26 -2.95
CA VAL A 29 17.53 -0.83 -4.16
C VAL A 29 17.35 0.68 -4.11
N GLU A 30 17.99 1.38 -5.04
CA GLU A 30 17.83 2.83 -5.20
C GLU A 30 16.60 3.10 -6.06
N SER A 31 15.54 3.64 -5.46
CA SER A 31 14.31 3.97 -6.17
C SER A 31 13.58 5.12 -5.48
N PRO A 32 12.95 6.03 -6.22
CA PRO A 32 12.09 7.05 -5.62
C PRO A 32 10.82 6.44 -5.00
N HIS A 33 10.41 5.24 -5.41
CA HIS A 33 9.18 4.58 -4.95
C HIS A 33 9.40 3.70 -3.72
N PHE A 34 10.64 3.29 -3.44
CA PHE A 34 10.95 2.35 -2.37
C PHE A 34 12.05 2.89 -1.47
N ARG A 35 11.80 2.88 -0.16
CA ARG A 35 12.83 3.06 0.85
C ARG A 35 13.46 1.70 1.17
N SER A 36 14.77 1.59 0.97
CA SER A 36 15.52 0.37 1.24
C SER A 36 16.16 0.45 2.63
N GLU A 37 15.81 -0.48 3.51
CA GLU A 37 16.32 -0.55 4.89
C GLU A 37 17.05 -1.88 5.13
N PRO A 38 18.21 -1.89 5.80
CA PRO A 38 18.95 -3.12 6.06
C PRO A 38 18.19 -4.02 7.05
N HIS A 39 18.19 -5.33 6.80
CA HIS A 39 17.55 -6.35 7.64
C HIS A 39 18.37 -7.64 7.63
N GLY A 40 19.30 -7.77 8.59
CA GLY A 40 20.27 -8.86 8.62
C GLY A 40 21.16 -8.81 7.37
N ASN A 41 21.22 -9.92 6.63
CA ASN A 41 21.99 -10.02 5.38
C ASN A 41 21.18 -9.62 4.12
N LEU A 42 19.99 -9.05 4.31
CA LEU A 42 19.09 -8.64 3.25
C LEU A 42 18.74 -7.16 3.40
N TRP A 43 18.09 -6.64 2.37
CA TRP A 43 17.50 -5.31 2.35
C TRP A 43 15.99 -5.44 2.19
N ARG A 44 15.22 -4.77 3.05
CA ARG A 44 13.77 -4.73 2.99
C ARG A 44 13.33 -3.42 2.35
N LEU A 45 12.38 -3.53 1.42
CA LEU A 45 11.83 -2.39 0.69
C LEU A 45 10.47 -2.03 1.28
N PHE A 46 10.36 -0.79 1.72
CA PHE A 46 9.13 -0.16 2.21
C PHE A 46 8.63 0.86 1.19
N PRO A 47 7.32 1.18 1.18
CA PRO A 47 6.81 2.24 0.32
C PRO A 47 7.42 3.59 0.72
N ALA A 48 7.99 4.30 -0.25
CA ALA A 48 8.32 5.71 -0.09
C ALA A 48 7.09 6.58 -0.41
N GLN A 49 7.08 7.85 0.02
CA GLN A 49 5.95 8.76 -0.22
C GLN A 49 5.54 8.84 -1.69
N ARG A 50 6.52 8.86 -2.61
CA ARG A 50 6.26 8.86 -4.06
C ARG A 50 5.34 7.73 -4.51
N LEU A 51 5.45 6.54 -3.90
CA LEU A 51 4.61 5.41 -4.24
C LEU A 51 3.18 5.58 -3.75
N PHE A 52 2.95 6.26 -2.62
CA PHE A 52 1.60 6.67 -2.24
C PHE A 52 1.05 7.60 -3.31
N ASP A 53 1.78 8.65 -3.67
CA ASP A 53 1.35 9.65 -4.65
C ASP A 53 0.93 9.00 -5.99
N GLU A 54 1.64 7.97 -6.47
CA GLU A 54 1.26 7.18 -7.66
C GLU A 54 -0.15 6.56 -7.54
N PHE A 55 -0.48 6.01 -6.36
CA PHE A 55 -1.79 5.41 -6.10
C PHE A 55 -2.86 6.45 -5.79
N GLU A 56 -2.48 7.67 -5.44
CA GLU A 56 -3.42 8.75 -5.18
C GLU A 56 -3.84 9.52 -6.43
N ARG A 57 -3.16 9.36 -7.57
CA ARG A 57 -3.45 10.07 -8.83
C ARG A 57 -4.82 9.76 -9.43
N ASP A 58 -5.27 8.52 -9.30
CA ASP A 58 -6.54 8.08 -9.89
C ASP A 58 -7.72 8.70 -9.11
N ASP A 59 -8.70 9.24 -9.82
CA ASP A 59 -9.92 9.81 -9.22
C ASP A 59 -10.65 8.82 -8.31
N PRO A 60 -11.32 9.32 -7.24
CA PRO A 60 -12.00 8.48 -6.27
C PRO A 60 -13.17 7.75 -6.93
N ASP A 61 -12.93 6.50 -7.27
CA ASP A 61 -13.96 5.62 -7.80
C ASP A 61 -14.23 4.51 -6.77
N GLY A 62 -15.44 4.49 -6.20
CA GLY A 62 -15.85 3.62 -5.08
C GLY A 62 -16.27 4.38 -3.82
N ALA A 63 -17.08 3.76 -2.96
CA ALA A 63 -17.59 4.42 -1.75
C ALA A 63 -16.48 4.69 -0.71
N LEU A 64 -15.53 3.77 -0.60
CA LEU A 64 -14.42 3.87 0.36
C LEU A 64 -13.42 4.96 -0.04
N THR A 65 -12.98 4.98 -1.30
CA THR A 65 -12.07 6.02 -1.84
C THR A 65 -12.69 7.42 -1.75
N ARG A 66 -13.97 7.58 -2.11
CA ARG A 66 -14.70 8.86 -1.94
C ARG A 66 -14.74 9.33 -0.49
N SER A 67 -15.01 8.42 0.44
CA SER A 67 -15.07 8.75 1.88
C SER A 67 -13.72 9.15 2.46
N LEU A 68 -12.62 8.72 1.84
CA LEU A 68 -11.25 8.95 2.28
C LEU A 68 -10.51 10.02 1.46
N GLU A 69 -11.17 10.64 0.49
CA GLU A 69 -10.61 11.69 -0.37
C GLU A 69 -10.00 12.84 0.44
N ARG A 70 -10.61 13.18 1.58
CA ARG A 70 -10.10 14.21 2.51
C ARG A 70 -8.69 13.93 3.06
N PHE A 71 -8.19 12.69 2.93
CA PHE A 71 -6.86 12.29 3.38
C PHE A 71 -5.84 12.21 2.24
N ARG A 72 -6.25 12.49 1.00
CA ARG A 72 -5.37 12.55 -0.17
C ARG A 72 -4.31 13.64 0.00
N GLY A 73 -3.08 13.36 -0.41
CA GLY A 73 -1.92 14.23 -0.33
C GLY A 73 -1.33 14.36 1.08
N ILE A 74 -1.94 13.75 2.09
CA ILE A 74 -1.42 13.78 3.45
C ILE A 74 -0.32 12.70 3.59
N PRO A 75 0.91 13.05 4.02
CA PRO A 75 2.00 12.10 4.15
C PRO A 75 1.64 10.87 4.97
N ALA A 76 2.04 9.70 4.49
CA ALA A 76 1.67 8.44 5.12
C ALA A 76 2.28 8.29 6.52
N ASP A 77 1.43 7.97 7.50
CA ASP A 77 1.90 7.51 8.80
C ASP A 77 2.25 6.02 8.78
N GLU A 78 2.92 5.53 9.82
CA GLU A 78 3.43 4.16 9.89
C GLU A 78 2.32 3.10 9.76
N ALA A 79 1.17 3.34 10.38
CA ALA A 79 0.08 2.37 10.39
C ALA A 79 -0.64 2.31 9.03
N SER A 80 -0.81 3.43 8.34
CA SER A 80 -1.27 3.45 6.95
C SER A 80 -0.24 2.82 6.01
N ALA A 81 1.06 3.07 6.23
CA ALA A 81 2.11 2.47 5.43
C ALA A 81 2.17 0.93 5.54
N ALA A 82 1.86 0.38 6.72
CA ALA A 82 1.73 -1.06 6.91
C ALA A 82 0.55 -1.65 6.12
N LEU A 83 -0.64 -0.99 6.16
CA LEU A 83 -1.81 -1.43 5.39
C LEU A 83 -1.57 -1.33 3.89
N PHE A 84 -0.94 -0.25 3.44
CA PHE A 84 -0.58 -0.07 2.04
C PHE A 84 0.41 -1.15 1.59
N SER A 85 1.44 -1.45 2.38
CA SER A 85 2.39 -2.54 2.08
C SER A 85 1.70 -3.90 1.98
N GLU A 86 0.71 -4.17 2.82
CA GLU A 86 -0.11 -5.37 2.75
C GLU A 86 -0.96 -5.45 1.48
N ALA A 87 -1.62 -4.36 1.10
CA ALA A 87 -2.39 -4.28 -0.15
C ALA A 87 -1.50 -4.59 -1.37
N LEU A 88 -0.31 -4.03 -1.40
CA LEU A 88 0.67 -4.24 -2.47
C LEU A 88 1.22 -5.66 -2.51
N LYS A 89 1.38 -6.32 -1.36
CA LYS A 89 1.75 -7.75 -1.32
C LYS A 89 0.64 -8.66 -1.84
N LEU A 90 -0.62 -8.29 -1.60
CA LEU A 90 -1.79 -9.04 -2.06
C LEU A 90 -2.10 -8.80 -3.54
N SER A 91 -1.67 -7.68 -4.14
CA SER A 91 -1.79 -7.48 -5.58
C SER A 91 -0.87 -8.40 -6.39
N GLU A 92 0.29 -8.74 -5.83
CA GLU A 92 1.26 -9.67 -6.41
C GLU A 92 0.86 -11.14 -6.24
N ALA A 93 0.19 -11.46 -5.14
CA ALA A 93 -0.24 -12.81 -4.81
C ALA A 93 -1.51 -12.73 -3.95
N PRO A 94 -2.70 -12.72 -4.59
CA PRO A 94 -3.98 -12.62 -3.91
C PRO A 94 -4.24 -13.79 -2.96
N GLU A 95 -4.67 -13.48 -1.74
CA GLU A 95 -5.01 -14.46 -0.71
C GLU A 95 -6.36 -14.03 -0.07
N PRO A 96 -7.50 -14.67 -0.41
CA PRO A 96 -8.84 -14.16 -0.09
C PRO A 96 -9.07 -13.80 1.39
N ALA A 97 -8.68 -14.70 2.30
CA ALA A 97 -8.83 -14.46 3.74
C ALA A 97 -8.03 -13.23 4.23
N ARG A 98 -6.88 -12.93 3.61
CA ARG A 98 -6.08 -11.73 3.93
C ARG A 98 -6.64 -10.47 3.29
N ILE A 99 -7.25 -10.58 2.11
CA ILE A 99 -7.98 -9.47 1.47
C ILE A 99 -9.15 -9.04 2.37
N GLU A 100 -9.94 -9.98 2.89
CA GLU A 100 -11.02 -9.68 3.84
C GLU A 100 -10.51 -9.11 5.18
N ALA A 101 -9.37 -9.58 5.68
CA ALA A 101 -8.74 -9.03 6.87
C ALA A 101 -8.25 -7.59 6.64
N LEU A 102 -7.67 -7.33 5.46
CA LEU A 102 -7.19 -6.01 5.05
C LEU A 102 -8.35 -5.02 4.90
N ASP A 103 -9.47 -5.40 4.28
CA ASP A 103 -10.67 -4.56 4.18
C ASP A 103 -11.13 -4.08 5.57
N ARG A 104 -11.31 -5.04 6.50
CA ARG A 104 -11.71 -4.75 7.87
C ARG A 104 -10.71 -3.84 8.57
N ALA A 105 -9.41 -4.02 8.35
CA ALA A 105 -8.37 -3.20 8.93
C ALA A 105 -8.39 -1.76 8.38
N ILE A 106 -8.52 -1.59 7.06
CA ILE A 106 -8.64 -0.27 6.41
C ILE A 106 -9.91 0.44 6.91
N ARG A 107 -11.06 -0.21 6.91
CA ARG A 107 -12.33 0.37 7.39
C ARG A 107 -12.28 0.76 8.87
N ARG A 108 -11.69 -0.09 9.72
CA ARG A 108 -11.50 0.21 11.15
C ARG A 108 -10.62 1.44 11.34
N ARG A 109 -9.50 1.51 10.61
CA ARG A 109 -8.58 2.65 10.65
C ARG A 109 -9.26 3.93 10.15
N ALA A 110 -9.93 3.85 9.00
CA ALA A 110 -10.74 4.94 8.46
C ALA A 110 -11.72 5.48 9.50
N ALA A 111 -12.51 4.61 10.14
CA ALA A 111 -13.46 5.04 11.16
C ALA A 111 -12.78 5.76 12.33
N ALA A 112 -11.60 5.32 12.77
CA ALA A 112 -10.83 6.00 13.83
C ALA A 112 -10.34 7.39 13.37
N CYS A 113 -9.66 7.46 12.23
CA CYS A 113 -9.11 8.71 11.69
C CYS A 113 -10.19 9.71 11.28
N LEU A 114 -11.39 9.22 10.91
CA LEU A 114 -12.53 10.07 10.63
C LEU A 114 -12.93 10.92 11.85
N ARG A 115 -12.77 10.38 13.07
CA ARG A 115 -13.13 11.02 14.34
C ARG A 115 -12.00 11.84 14.97
N SER A 116 -10.76 11.37 14.91
CA SER A 116 -9.64 11.96 15.67
C SER A 116 -8.89 13.06 14.90
N GLY A 117 -9.08 13.17 13.58
CA GLY A 117 -8.08 13.79 12.72
C GLY A 117 -6.82 12.92 12.62
N GLY A 118 -6.15 12.92 11.47
CA GLY A 118 -5.10 11.96 11.10
C GLY A 118 -5.49 11.14 9.87
N GLY A 119 -4.76 10.07 9.54
CA GLY A 119 -5.09 9.19 8.42
C GLY A 119 -4.28 9.42 7.14
N GLY A 120 -3.08 10.00 7.26
CA GLY A 120 -2.18 10.14 6.12
C GLY A 120 -1.92 8.80 5.43
N GLY A 121 -1.97 8.78 4.10
CA GLY A 121 -1.85 7.57 3.28
C GLY A 121 -3.07 6.64 3.26
N LEU A 122 -4.18 6.95 3.95
CA LEU A 122 -5.41 6.13 3.91
C LEU A 122 -6.07 6.13 2.53
N TYR A 123 -6.02 7.24 1.79
CA TYR A 123 -6.56 7.30 0.44
C TYR A 123 -5.82 6.31 -0.48
N ALA A 124 -4.49 6.35 -0.48
CA ALA A 124 -3.66 5.36 -1.18
C ALA A 124 -3.93 3.91 -0.75
N CYS A 125 -4.20 3.65 0.54
CA CYS A 125 -4.59 2.32 1.01
C CYS A 125 -5.88 1.82 0.35
N ALA A 126 -6.91 2.66 0.29
CA ALA A 126 -8.17 2.32 -0.35
C ALA A 126 -7.99 2.15 -1.87
N ALA A 127 -7.22 3.02 -2.51
CA ALA A 127 -6.91 2.92 -3.93
C ALA A 127 -6.14 1.62 -4.27
N ALA A 128 -5.18 1.22 -3.44
CA ALA A 128 -4.47 -0.05 -3.60
C ALA A 128 -5.38 -1.26 -3.33
N PHE A 129 -6.24 -1.19 -2.31
CA PHE A 129 -7.19 -2.24 -1.97
C PHE A 129 -8.23 -2.49 -3.08
N LYS A 130 -8.71 -1.41 -3.71
CA LYS A 130 -9.59 -1.54 -4.88
C LYS A 130 -8.93 -2.33 -6.01
N LYS A 131 -7.64 -2.06 -6.28
CA LYS A 131 -6.87 -2.72 -7.35
C LYS A 131 -6.70 -4.23 -7.15
N ILE A 132 -6.95 -4.75 -5.94
CA ILE A 132 -6.93 -6.20 -5.63
C ILE A 132 -8.33 -6.84 -5.57
N GLY A 133 -9.37 -6.12 -6.03
CA GLY A 133 -10.75 -6.61 -6.09
C GLY A 133 -11.62 -6.25 -4.89
N GLY A 134 -11.14 -5.37 -4.02
CA GLY A 134 -11.76 -5.06 -2.73
C GLY A 134 -13.09 -4.31 -2.76
N ASP A 135 -13.39 -3.59 -3.85
CA ASP A 135 -14.65 -2.83 -4.00
C ASP A 135 -15.75 -3.63 -4.75
N GLY A 136 -15.50 -4.90 -5.10
CA GLY A 136 -16.43 -5.76 -5.85
C GLY A 136 -17.55 -6.42 -5.02
N HIS A 137 -18.11 -5.70 -4.05
CA HIS A 137 -19.35 -6.11 -3.37
C HIS A 137 -20.39 -5.00 -3.52
N GLU A 138 -20.85 -4.81 -4.76
CA GLU A 138 -22.21 -4.33 -4.97
C GLU A 138 -23.14 -5.51 -4.71
N ALA A 139 -23.78 -5.50 -3.54
CA ALA A 139 -24.94 -6.31 -3.21
C ALA A 139 -26.18 -5.42 -3.24
#